data_AF-A0A8T4DD34-F1
#
_entry.id   AF-A0A8T4DD34-F1
#
_cell.length_a   1.000
_cell.length_b   1.000
_cell.length_c   1.000
_cell.angle_alpha   90.00
_cell.angle_beta   90.00
_cell.angle_gamma   90.00
#
_symmetry.space_group_name_H-M   'P 1'
#
loop_
_entity.id
_entity.type
_entity.pdbx_description
1 polymer ?
#
loop_
_entity_poly.entity_id
_entity_poly.type
_entity_poly.pdbx_seq_one_letter_code
_entity_poly.pdbx_strand_id
1 'polypeptide(L)'
;MRKAKFFGYLATALLLVLIVFSLACISKQSMDDREFEEWYSATMTELESAATTMASAIENFDCTTCEAGARSGYDIATLALEELEGSEVSSEMQPVKSHLTLALENFKVGCEYIESGAMEYDPDDLETAAGYISSAANHFREIDALGLVPSTPVAVLKRLQGDLEQAVQTLRSTST
;
A
#
# COMPACT_ATOMS: atom_id res chain seq x y z
N MET A 1 -3.02 -31.64 -61.72
CA MET A 1 -1.73 -31.28 -61.08
C MET A 1 -1.51 -29.78 -61.33
N ARG A 2 -1.34 -28.83 -60.41
CA ARG A 2 -0.90 -28.71 -59.00
C ARG A 2 -1.59 -27.46 -58.40
N LYS A 3 -2.25 -27.59 -57.25
CA LYS A 3 -1.88 -27.04 -55.92
C LYS A 3 -2.38 -25.61 -55.61
N ALA A 4 -3.50 -25.56 -54.90
CA ALA A 4 -3.88 -24.46 -54.01
C ALA A 4 -3.00 -24.52 -52.74
N LYS A 5 -2.23 -23.47 -52.45
CA LYS A 5 -1.57 -23.25 -51.15
C LYS A 5 -1.27 -21.75 -50.96
N PHE A 6 -2.28 -20.94 -50.67
CA PHE A 6 -2.02 -19.57 -50.18
C PHE A 6 -3.08 -18.99 -49.24
N PHE A 7 -3.99 -19.82 -48.71
CA PHE A 7 -5.08 -19.36 -47.81
C PHE A 7 -4.91 -19.79 -46.34
N GLY A 8 -3.77 -20.39 -45.96
CA GLY A 8 -3.57 -20.98 -44.63
C GLY A 8 -2.90 -20.10 -43.58
N TYR A 9 -2.33 -18.93 -43.95
CA TYR A 9 -1.52 -18.12 -43.03
C TYR A 9 -2.23 -16.89 -42.45
N LEU A 10 -3.31 -16.42 -43.06
CA LEU A 10 -4.05 -15.25 -42.55
C LEU A 10 -4.98 -15.62 -41.38
N ALA A 11 -5.54 -16.84 -41.39
CA ALA A 11 -6.47 -17.30 -40.37
C ALA A 11 -5.79 -17.68 -39.04
N THR A 12 -4.53 -18.14 -39.10
CA THR A 12 -3.75 -18.53 -37.91
C THR A 12 -3.16 -17.33 -37.18
N ALA A 13 -2.80 -16.26 -37.88
CA ALA A 13 -2.38 -15.01 -37.26
C ALA A 13 -3.54 -14.29 -36.53
N LEU A 14 -4.76 -14.33 -37.09
CA LEU A 14 -5.93 -13.71 -36.44
C LEU A 14 -6.38 -14.48 -35.18
N LEU A 15 -6.24 -15.81 -35.17
CA LEU A 15 -6.60 -16.63 -34.01
C LEU A 15 -5.65 -16.40 -32.82
N LEU A 16 -4.37 -16.12 -33.08
CA LEU A 16 -3.38 -15.81 -32.04
C LEU A 16 -3.62 -14.42 -31.42
N VAL A 17 -4.04 -13.41 -32.20
CA VAL A 17 -4.37 -12.08 -31.65
C VAL A 17 -5.61 -12.13 -30.75
N LEU A 18 -6.60 -12.99 -31.06
CA LEU A 18 -7.77 -13.19 -30.21
C LEU A 18 -7.46 -13.95 -28.92
N ILE A 19 -6.53 -14.91 -28.96
CA ILE A 19 -6.11 -15.64 -27.75
C ILE A 19 -5.27 -14.75 -26.83
N VAL A 20 -4.45 -13.85 -27.39
CA VAL A 20 -3.67 -12.89 -26.60
C VAL A 20 -4.57 -11.80 -25.98
N PHE A 21 -5.63 -11.37 -26.66
CA PHE A 21 -6.62 -10.46 -26.05
C PHE A 21 -7.53 -11.14 -25.02
N SER A 22 -7.74 -12.46 -25.08
CA SER A 22 -8.49 -13.17 -24.04
C SER A 22 -7.71 -13.37 -22.73
N LEU A 23 -6.38 -13.24 -22.74
CA LEU A 23 -5.57 -13.25 -21.51
C LEU A 23 -5.52 -11.88 -20.80
N ALA A 24 -6.00 -10.80 -21.43
CA ALA A 24 -6.13 -9.49 -20.80
C ALA A 24 -7.50 -9.26 -20.12
N CYS A 25 -8.41 -10.24 -20.21
CA CYS A 25 -9.41 -10.39 -19.16
C CYS A 25 -8.72 -11.13 -18.01
N ILE A 26 -7.93 -10.40 -17.22
CA ILE A 26 -7.86 -10.69 -15.79
C ILE A 26 -9.32 -10.71 -15.38
N SER A 27 -9.90 -11.90 -15.17
CA SER A 27 -11.23 -11.96 -14.59
C SER A 27 -11.08 -11.29 -13.24
N LYS A 28 -11.59 -10.05 -13.11
CA LYS A 28 -11.67 -9.40 -11.82
C LYS A 28 -12.41 -10.37 -10.92
N GLN A 29 -11.68 -10.94 -9.96
CA GLN A 29 -12.28 -11.86 -9.02
C GLN A 29 -13.15 -10.98 -8.13
N SER A 30 -14.47 -11.10 -8.28
CA SER A 30 -15.39 -10.46 -7.35
C SER A 30 -15.12 -11.05 -5.98
N MET A 31 -14.61 -10.23 -5.08
CA MET A 31 -14.42 -10.62 -3.70
C MET A 31 -15.79 -10.45 -3.05
N ASP A 32 -16.32 -11.51 -2.42
CA ASP A 32 -17.54 -11.31 -1.62
C ASP A 32 -17.21 -10.34 -0.46
N ASP A 33 -18.17 -9.53 -0.01
CA ASP A 33 -17.87 -8.47 0.98
C ASP A 33 -17.28 -9.03 2.30
N ARG A 34 -17.60 -10.27 2.67
CA ARG A 34 -16.99 -10.96 3.82
C ARG A 34 -15.54 -11.38 3.52
N GLU A 35 -15.26 -11.89 2.32
CA GLU A 35 -13.87 -12.16 1.88
C GLU A 35 -13.06 -10.86 1.87
N PHE A 36 -13.66 -9.73 1.48
CA PHE A 36 -13.05 -8.41 1.58
C PHE A 36 -12.76 -8.00 3.02
N GLU A 37 -13.71 -8.16 3.94
CA GLU A 37 -13.53 -7.84 5.35
C GLU A 37 -12.44 -8.70 6.01
N GLU A 38 -12.38 -10.00 5.69
CA GLU A 38 -11.36 -10.93 6.19
C GLU A 38 -9.96 -10.53 5.71
N TRP A 39 -9.82 -10.27 4.40
CA TRP A 39 -8.59 -9.76 3.80
C TRP A 39 -8.18 -8.43 4.43
N TYR A 40 -9.10 -7.48 4.48
CA TYR A 40 -8.89 -6.14 5.03
C TYR A 40 -8.35 -6.20 6.47
N SER A 41 -8.95 -7.04 7.31
CA SER A 41 -8.54 -7.20 8.71
C SER A 41 -7.11 -7.74 8.84
N ALA A 42 -6.75 -8.69 7.98
CA ALA A 42 -5.39 -9.23 7.93
C ALA A 42 -4.39 -8.14 7.50
N THR A 43 -4.68 -7.40 6.43
CA THR A 43 -3.85 -6.29 5.94
C THR A 43 -3.67 -5.21 7.01
N MET A 44 -4.73 -4.80 7.71
CA MET A 44 -4.63 -3.80 8.77
C MET A 44 -3.74 -4.26 9.92
N THR A 45 -3.80 -5.54 10.28
CA THR A 45 -2.95 -6.13 11.32
C THR A 45 -1.47 -6.09 10.92
N GLU A 46 -1.15 -6.40 9.67
CA GLU A 46 0.23 -6.37 9.16
C GLU A 46 0.77 -4.93 9.11
N LEU A 47 -0.03 -3.97 8.63
CA LEU A 47 0.32 -2.55 8.65
C LEU A 47 0.55 -2.02 10.06
N GLU A 48 -0.31 -2.41 11.02
CA GLU A 48 -0.14 -2.05 12.43
C GLU A 48 1.19 -2.56 12.99
N SER A 49 1.55 -3.80 12.68
CA SER A 49 2.81 -4.41 13.10
C SER A 49 4.03 -3.67 12.52
N ALA A 50 3.99 -3.35 11.22
CA ALA A 50 5.06 -2.58 10.58
C ALA A 50 5.19 -1.18 11.17
N ALA A 51 4.07 -0.46 11.32
CA ALA A 51 4.05 0.88 11.92
C ALA A 51 4.53 0.89 13.37
N THR A 52 4.16 -0.11 14.17
CA THR A 52 4.63 -0.28 15.55
C THR A 52 6.13 -0.52 15.61
N THR A 53 6.66 -1.32 14.67
CA THR A 53 8.09 -1.61 14.56
C THR A 53 8.87 -0.34 14.24
N MET A 54 8.44 0.44 13.25
CA MET A 54 9.05 1.72 12.89
C MET A 54 9.01 2.72 14.06
N ALA A 55 7.85 2.90 14.69
CA ALA A 55 7.68 3.81 15.83
C ALA A 55 8.66 3.45 16.97
N SER A 56 8.67 2.17 17.37
CA SER A 56 9.55 1.69 18.44
C SER A 56 11.03 1.82 18.05
N ALA A 57 11.39 1.62 16.79
CA ALA A 57 12.75 1.77 16.32
C ALA A 57 13.23 3.23 16.35
N ILE A 58 12.38 4.17 15.94
CA ILE A 58 12.64 5.61 15.98
C ILE A 58 12.87 6.08 17.42
N GLU A 59 11.99 5.68 18.36
CA GLU A 59 12.13 5.99 19.79
C GLU A 59 13.47 5.51 20.37
N ASN A 60 13.99 4.40 19.86
CA ASN A 60 15.24 3.79 20.32
C ASN A 60 16.47 4.20 19.49
N PHE A 61 16.31 5.10 18.51
CA PHE A 61 17.36 5.47 17.55
C PHE A 61 17.97 4.26 16.82
N ASP A 62 17.17 3.22 16.57
CA ASP A 62 17.58 2.01 15.86
C ASP A 62 17.25 2.14 14.37
N CYS A 63 18.19 2.71 13.61
CA CYS A 63 17.98 2.94 12.17
C CYS A 63 17.81 1.63 11.38
N THR A 64 18.48 0.55 11.76
CA THR A 64 18.39 -0.74 11.05
C THR A 64 17.02 -1.38 11.22
N THR A 65 16.47 -1.37 12.44
CA THR A 65 15.11 -1.86 12.66
C THR A 65 14.07 -0.94 12.02
N CYS A 66 14.31 0.37 11.99
CA CYS A 66 13.44 1.32 11.31
C CYS A 66 13.39 1.06 9.79
N GLU A 67 14.56 0.91 9.15
CA GLU A 67 14.71 0.56 7.73
C GLU A 67 13.99 -0.76 7.40
N ALA A 68 14.21 -1.81 8.21
CA ALA A 68 13.56 -3.09 8.00
C ALA A 68 12.02 -3.00 8.16
N GLY A 69 11.54 -2.23 9.14
CA GLY A 69 10.12 -1.96 9.33
C GLY A 69 9.51 -1.19 8.16
N ALA A 70 10.22 -0.19 7.63
CA ALA A 70 9.81 0.60 6.49
C ALA A 70 9.72 -0.24 5.22
N ARG A 71 10.74 -1.05 4.90
CA ARG A 71 10.67 -2.00 3.77
C ARG A 71 9.52 -2.97 3.90
N SER A 72 9.33 -3.56 5.08
CA SER A 72 8.19 -4.46 5.32
C SER A 72 6.85 -3.75 5.10
N GLY A 73 6.69 -2.53 5.61
CA GLY A 73 5.49 -1.72 5.43
C GLY A 73 5.23 -1.36 3.96
N TYR A 74 6.28 -1.03 3.22
CA TYR A 74 6.22 -0.77 1.78
C TYR A 74 5.74 -1.99 0.99
N ASP A 75 6.29 -3.17 1.29
CA ASP A 75 5.93 -4.43 0.62
C ASP A 75 4.48 -4.82 0.92
N ILE A 76 4.06 -4.72 2.18
CA ILE A 76 2.66 -4.96 2.60
C ILE A 76 1.71 -4.03 1.83
N ALA A 77 1.99 -2.73 1.80
CA ALA A 77 1.13 -1.77 1.12
C ALA A 77 1.11 -1.97 -0.40
N THR A 78 2.23 -2.35 -0.99
CA THR A 78 2.32 -2.67 -2.42
C THR A 78 1.47 -3.89 -2.77
N LEU A 79 1.62 -4.99 -2.03
CA LEU A 79 0.82 -6.20 -2.25
C LEU A 79 -0.68 -5.91 -2.05
N ALA A 80 -1.02 -5.19 -0.98
CA ALA A 80 -2.40 -4.82 -0.70
C ALA A 80 -3.01 -3.95 -1.82
N LEU A 81 -2.24 -3.03 -2.42
CA LEU A 81 -2.70 -2.23 -3.56
C LEU A 81 -2.96 -3.09 -4.80
N GLU A 82 -2.06 -4.04 -5.10
CA GLU A 82 -2.22 -4.96 -6.24
C GLU A 82 -3.46 -5.85 -6.09
N GLU A 83 -3.67 -6.42 -4.89
CA GLU A 83 -4.86 -7.22 -4.57
C GLU A 83 -6.14 -6.38 -4.62
N LEU A 84 -6.08 -5.14 -4.09
CA LEU A 84 -7.20 -4.21 -4.10
C LEU A 84 -7.57 -3.76 -5.51
N GLU A 85 -6.63 -3.55 -6.42
CA GLU A 85 -6.90 -3.20 -7.82
C GLU A 85 -7.70 -4.30 -8.53
N GLY A 86 -7.36 -5.57 -8.28
CA GLY A 86 -8.02 -6.74 -8.88
C GLY A 86 -9.40 -7.08 -8.30
N SER A 87 -9.71 -6.61 -7.09
CA SER A 87 -10.98 -6.91 -6.42
C SER A 87 -12.19 -6.18 -7.04
N GLU A 88 -13.35 -6.83 -7.08
CA GLU A 88 -14.64 -6.13 -7.17
C GLU A 88 -15.34 -6.24 -5.82
N VAL A 89 -15.83 -5.11 -5.30
CA VAL A 89 -16.58 -5.00 -4.04
C VAL A 89 -17.97 -4.44 -4.31
N SER A 90 -18.92 -4.67 -3.40
CA SER A 90 -20.28 -4.13 -3.54
C SER A 90 -20.30 -2.59 -3.63
N SER A 91 -21.41 -2.03 -4.09
CA SER A 91 -21.58 -0.57 -4.18
C SER A 91 -21.48 0.13 -2.82
N GLU A 92 -21.86 -0.56 -1.74
CA GLU A 92 -21.76 -0.06 -0.37
C GLU A 92 -20.29 0.04 0.09
N MET A 93 -19.44 -0.88 -0.37
CA MET A 93 -18.02 -0.94 -0.03
C MET A 93 -17.11 -0.06 -0.90
N GLN A 94 -17.64 0.57 -1.96
CA GLN A 94 -16.85 1.44 -2.84
C GLN A 94 -16.16 2.61 -2.11
N PRO A 95 -16.80 3.31 -1.16
CA PRO A 95 -16.12 4.36 -0.38
C PRO A 95 -14.98 3.82 0.48
N VAL A 96 -15.13 2.63 1.08
CA VAL A 96 -14.07 1.96 1.85
C VAL A 96 -12.88 1.67 0.94
N LYS A 97 -13.13 1.03 -0.21
CA LYS A 97 -12.10 0.74 -1.21
C LYS A 97 -11.37 1.99 -1.67
N SER A 98 -12.09 3.07 -1.98
CA SER A 98 -11.50 4.33 -2.43
C SER A 98 -10.58 4.95 -1.39
N HIS A 99 -11.01 5.03 -0.12
CA HIS A 99 -10.16 5.56 0.94
C HIS A 99 -9.00 4.62 1.26
N LEU A 100 -9.20 3.31 1.15
CA LEU A 100 -8.16 2.33 1.41
C LEU A 100 -7.04 2.43 0.38
N THR A 101 -7.36 2.58 -0.91
CA THR A 101 -6.36 2.84 -1.95
C THR A 101 -5.51 4.06 -1.60
N LEU A 102 -6.14 5.19 -1.27
CA LEU A 102 -5.42 6.41 -0.92
C LEU A 102 -4.59 6.24 0.36
N ALA A 103 -5.12 5.56 1.38
CA ALA A 103 -4.40 5.31 2.62
C ALA A 103 -3.14 4.46 2.38
N LEU A 104 -3.26 3.39 1.61
CA LEU A 104 -2.16 2.49 1.26
C LEU A 104 -1.11 3.19 0.39
N GLU A 105 -1.51 4.00 -0.60
CA GLU A 105 -0.57 4.79 -1.42
C GLU A 105 0.22 5.78 -0.55
N ASN A 106 -0.45 6.52 0.33
CA ASN A 106 0.23 7.45 1.24
C ASN A 106 1.14 6.71 2.22
N PHE A 107 0.69 5.59 2.80
CA PHE A 107 1.51 4.81 3.73
C PHE A 107 2.75 4.24 3.05
N LYS A 108 2.60 3.69 1.84
CA LYS A 108 3.68 3.19 1.00
C LYS A 108 4.75 4.26 0.75
N VAL A 109 4.35 5.44 0.27
CA VAL A 109 5.29 6.55 0.04
C VAL A 109 5.91 7.03 1.36
N GLY A 110 5.13 7.07 2.44
CA GLY A 110 5.65 7.32 3.78
C GLY A 110 6.79 6.36 4.15
N CYS A 111 6.63 5.06 3.88
CA CYS A 111 7.67 4.06 4.13
C CYS A 111 8.94 4.31 3.29
N GLU A 112 8.83 4.71 2.02
CA GLU A 112 10.01 5.05 1.20
C GLU A 112 10.85 6.16 1.86
N TYR A 113 10.18 7.23 2.32
CA TYR A 113 10.84 8.34 3.00
C TYR A 113 11.34 8.01 4.41
N ILE A 114 10.67 7.10 5.13
CA ILE A 114 11.18 6.59 6.42
C ILE A 114 12.47 5.80 6.19
N GLU A 115 12.52 4.96 5.17
CA GLU A 115 13.71 4.18 4.83
C GLU A 115 14.90 5.10 4.52
N SER A 116 14.74 6.04 3.57
CA SER A 116 15.82 6.97 3.21
C SER A 116 16.22 7.86 4.39
N GLY A 117 15.24 8.46 5.08
CA GLY A 117 15.47 9.33 6.22
C GLY A 117 16.16 8.63 7.39
N ALA A 118 15.82 7.37 7.67
CA ALA A 118 16.46 6.59 8.74
C ALA A 118 17.90 6.19 8.41
N MET A 119 18.17 5.79 7.16
CA MET A 119 19.53 5.39 6.75
C MET A 119 20.49 6.57 6.66
N GLU A 120 20.00 7.73 6.23
CA GLU A 120 20.82 8.92 6.00
C GLU A 120 20.79 9.90 7.18
N TYR A 121 19.96 9.65 8.20
CA TYR A 121 19.63 10.60 9.26
C TYR A 121 19.18 11.95 8.69
N ASP A 122 18.40 11.92 7.60
CA ASP A 122 17.94 13.11 6.90
C ASP A 122 16.61 13.60 7.53
N PRO A 123 16.61 14.77 8.21
CA PRO A 123 15.40 15.30 8.83
C PRO A 123 14.35 15.77 7.81
N ASP A 124 14.71 16.10 6.57
CA ASP A 124 13.75 16.57 5.56
C ASP A 124 12.96 15.39 4.97
N ASP A 125 13.61 14.24 4.79
CA ASP A 125 12.95 12.98 4.42
C ASP A 125 12.04 12.49 5.54
N LEU A 126 12.49 12.53 6.80
CA LEU A 126 11.66 12.14 7.94
C LEU A 126 10.44 13.08 8.14
N GLU A 127 10.58 14.38 7.85
CA GLU A 127 9.46 15.33 7.86
C GLU A 127 8.47 15.02 6.74
N THR A 128 8.98 14.70 5.54
CA THR A 128 8.15 14.29 4.40
C THR A 128 7.39 13.00 4.71
N ALA A 129 8.06 12.01 5.30
CA ALA A 129 7.45 10.79 5.80
C ALA A 129 6.30 11.07 6.78
N ALA A 130 6.51 11.93 7.78
CA ALA A 130 5.47 12.28 8.76
C ALA A 130 4.22 12.85 8.08
N GLY A 131 4.40 13.68 7.04
CA GLY A 131 3.31 14.21 6.23
C GLY A 131 2.48 13.10 5.55
N TYR A 132 3.15 12.14 4.91
CA TYR A 132 2.49 11.01 4.27
C TYR A 132 1.80 10.06 5.26
N ILE A 133 2.44 9.74 6.40
CA ILE A 133 1.83 8.93 7.46
C ILE A 133 0.58 9.63 8.04
N SER A 134 0.62 10.96 8.21
CA SER A 134 -0.55 11.74 8.65
C SER A 134 -1.69 11.69 7.63
N SER A 135 -1.36 11.80 6.33
CA SER A 135 -2.33 11.67 5.23
C SER A 135 -2.99 10.28 5.21
N ALA A 136 -2.19 9.21 5.31
CA ALA A 136 -2.69 7.85 5.40
C ALA A 136 -3.64 7.65 6.59
N ALA A 137 -3.24 8.13 7.78
CA ALA A 137 -4.07 8.07 8.98
C ALA A 137 -5.40 8.84 8.85
N ASN A 138 -5.46 9.89 8.03
CA ASN A 138 -6.71 10.60 7.78
C ASN A 138 -7.66 9.78 6.91
N HIS A 139 -7.17 9.14 5.84
CA HIS A 139 -8.00 8.24 5.03
C HIS A 139 -8.49 7.01 5.80
N PHE A 140 -7.65 6.44 6.67
CA PHE A 140 -8.08 5.38 7.57
C PHE A 140 -9.18 5.83 8.56
N ARG A 141 -9.13 7.06 9.05
CA ARG A 141 -10.21 7.62 9.87
C ARG A 141 -11.52 7.78 9.11
N GLU A 142 -11.47 8.16 7.84
CA GLU A 142 -12.66 8.20 6.99
C GLU A 142 -13.25 6.80 6.81
N ILE A 143 -12.41 5.76 6.68
CA ILE A 143 -12.88 4.36 6.65
C ILE A 143 -13.58 3.99 7.97
N ASP A 144 -12.96 4.26 9.12
CA ASP A 144 -13.57 3.97 10.43
C ASP A 144 -14.93 4.66 10.59
N ALA A 145 -15.08 5.89 10.08
CA ALA A 145 -16.31 6.65 10.15
C ALA A 145 -17.46 6.04 9.33
N LEU A 146 -17.17 5.24 8.30
CA LEU A 146 -18.17 4.52 7.53
C LEU A 146 -18.78 3.36 8.34
N GLY A 147 -18.02 2.74 9.24
CA GLY A 147 -18.51 1.64 10.09
C GLY A 147 -18.85 0.36 9.34
N LEU A 148 -18.30 0.17 8.14
CA LEU A 148 -18.57 -0.97 7.25
C LEU A 148 -17.54 -2.10 7.39
N VAL A 149 -16.37 -1.81 7.98
CA VAL A 149 -15.27 -2.76 8.19
C VAL A 149 -14.73 -2.62 9.62
N PRO A 150 -13.94 -3.59 10.10
CA PRO A 150 -13.23 -3.45 11.37
C PRO A 150 -12.34 -2.19 11.43
N SER A 151 -11.99 -1.76 12.64
CA SER A 151 -11.23 -0.52 12.85
C SER A 151 -9.82 -0.60 12.27
N THR A 152 -9.38 0.51 11.71
CA THR A 152 -8.02 0.74 11.21
C THR A 152 -7.00 1.03 12.32
N PRO A 153 -5.68 0.88 12.06
CA PRO A 153 -4.62 1.16 13.04
C PRO A 153 -4.27 2.65 13.19
N VAL A 154 -5.26 3.56 13.16
CA VAL A 154 -5.04 5.02 13.19
C VAL A 154 -4.21 5.48 14.40
N ALA A 155 -4.41 4.87 15.57
CA ALA A 155 -3.67 5.22 16.77
C ALA A 155 -2.16 4.96 16.62
N VAL A 156 -1.79 3.84 15.99
CA VAL A 156 -0.39 3.46 15.76
C VAL A 156 0.24 4.37 14.70
N LEU A 157 -0.48 4.70 13.62
CA LEU A 157 0.04 5.65 12.63
C LEU A 157 0.24 7.05 13.23
N LYS A 158 -0.65 7.49 14.13
CA LYS A 158 -0.48 8.77 14.82
C LYS A 158 0.71 8.79 15.78
N ARG A 159 0.99 7.66 16.44
CA ARG A 159 2.24 7.50 17.20
C ARG A 159 3.45 7.60 16.29
N LEU A 160 3.50 6.80 15.21
CA LEU A 160 4.60 6.83 14.24
C LEU A 160 4.84 8.24 13.69
N GLN A 161 3.78 8.97 13.32
CA GLN A 161 3.89 10.38 12.92
C GLN A 161 4.59 11.23 13.99
N GLY A 162 4.17 11.12 15.25
CA GLY A 162 4.75 11.87 16.36
C GLY A 162 6.22 11.53 16.59
N ASP A 163 6.58 10.24 16.50
CA ASP A 163 7.97 9.79 16.66
C ASP A 163 8.86 10.33 15.53
N LEU A 164 8.35 10.34 14.28
CA LEU A 164 9.03 10.98 13.15
C LEU A 164 9.25 12.48 13.40
N GLU A 165 8.20 13.21 13.79
CA GLU A 165 8.29 14.65 14.10
C GLU A 165 9.30 14.94 15.22
N GLN A 166 9.36 14.08 16.24
CA GLN A 166 10.35 14.18 17.32
C GLN A 166 11.77 13.89 16.83
N ALA A 167 11.96 12.90 15.97
CA ALA A 167 13.25 12.59 15.37
C ALA A 167 13.76 13.78 14.53
N VAL A 168 12.89 14.39 13.71
CA VAL A 168 13.19 15.60 12.93
C VAL A 168 13.69 16.73 13.84
N GLN A 169 12.98 17.01 14.94
CA GLN A 169 13.38 18.05 15.89
C GLN A 169 14.76 17.75 16.50
N THR A 170 14.99 16.49 16.87
CA THR A 170 16.25 16.04 17.47
C THR A 170 17.42 16.25 16.50
N LEU A 171 17.31 15.75 15.27
CA LEU A 171 18.35 15.86 14.26
C LEU A 171 18.67 17.32 13.92
N ARG A 172 17.63 18.14 13.69
CA ARG A 172 17.80 19.58 13.40
C ARG A 172 18.48 20.33 14.55
N SER A 173 18.21 19.95 15.80
CA SER A 173 18.85 20.56 16.97
C SER A 173 20.33 20.17 17.15
N THR A 174 20.74 19.01 16.63
CA THR A 174 22.13 18.55 16.70
C THR A 174 23.01 19.08 15.55
N SER A 175 22.41 19.64 14.51
CA SER A 175 23.12 20.23 13.36
C SER A 175 23.54 21.70 13.55
N THR A 176 23.19 22.32 14.68
CA THR A 176 23.57 23.69 15.08
C THR A 176 24.70 23.72 16.09
#